data_AF-A0AAD7NIX4-F1
#
_entry.id   AF-A0AAD7NIX4-F1
#
_cell.length_a   1.000
_cell.length_b   1.000
_cell.length_c   1.000
_cell.angle_alpha   90.00
_cell.angle_beta   90.00
_cell.angle_gamma   90.00
#
_symmetry.space_group_name_H-M   'P 1'
#
loop_
_entity.id
_entity.type
_entity.pdbx_description
1 polymer ?
#
loop_
_entity_poly.entity_id
_entity_poly.type
_entity_poly.pdbx_seq_one_letter_code
_entity_poly.pdbx_strand_id
1 'polypeptide(L)'
;MNIYIREYIFVLHSIPIWFHPGGKKDLNRLNNTSCSNCLRDKHGAVTVGHVLKIVQKNYVRHYRRRNCACESCRAERAAGCDAPYKCYEEAVKILDCLNEKWDPRSTVNQPNPELTEEEAAANVQALDEKEPVIFNPNIKIKKLADGFRIF
;
A
#
# COMPACT_ATOMS: atom_id res chain seq x y z
N MET A 1 -17.30 -8.69 -7.63
CA MET A 1 -16.04 -7.95 -7.36
C MET A 1 -14.93 -8.66 -8.12
N ASN A 2 -14.26 -7.96 -9.04
CA ASN A 2 -13.30 -8.51 -10.00
C ASN A 2 -12.06 -9.11 -9.29
N ILE A 3 -11.60 -10.30 -9.70
CA ILE A 3 -10.46 -11.02 -9.10
C ILE A 3 -9.18 -10.16 -9.18
N TYR A 4 -8.98 -9.44 -10.29
CA TYR A 4 -7.80 -8.59 -10.49
C TYR A 4 -7.71 -7.41 -9.50
N ILE A 5 -8.86 -6.86 -9.09
CA ILE A 5 -8.89 -5.80 -8.08
C ILE A 5 -8.49 -6.34 -6.71
N ARG A 6 -8.88 -7.59 -6.38
CA ARG A 6 -8.49 -8.24 -5.12
C ARG A 6 -6.99 -8.53 -5.05
N GLU A 7 -6.41 -9.08 -6.11
CA GLU A 7 -4.98 -9.40 -6.17
C GLU A 7 -4.12 -8.14 -6.13
N TYR A 8 -4.50 -7.08 -6.85
CA TYR A 8 -3.77 -5.82 -6.85
C TYR A 8 -3.77 -5.13 -5.47
N ILE A 9 -4.94 -5.06 -4.81
CA ILE A 9 -5.05 -4.51 -3.44
C ILE A 9 -4.20 -5.34 -2.47
N PHE A 10 -4.21 -6.66 -2.61
CA PHE A 10 -3.40 -7.55 -1.78
C PHE A 10 -1.90 -7.26 -1.91
N VAL A 11 -1.42 -7.02 -3.14
CA VAL A 11 -0.01 -6.67 -3.38
C VAL A 11 0.35 -5.38 -2.66
N LEU A 12 -0.42 -4.28 -2.84
CA LEU A 12 -0.13 -3.00 -2.20
C LEU A 12 -0.04 -3.13 -0.67
N HIS A 13 -0.91 -3.94 -0.07
CA HIS A 13 -0.95 -4.13 1.39
C HIS A 13 0.24 -4.93 1.94
N SER A 14 0.89 -5.73 1.10
CA SER A 14 1.95 -6.66 1.51
C SER A 14 3.36 -6.07 1.44
N ILE A 15 3.51 -4.86 0.87
CA ILE A 15 4.81 -4.22 0.70
C ILE A 15 5.34 -3.71 2.05
N PRO A 16 6.65 -3.83 2.35
CA PRO A 16 7.26 -3.28 3.56
C PRO A 16 7.15 -1.75 3.62
N ILE A 17 6.78 -1.19 4.78
CA ILE A 17 6.53 0.25 4.91
C ILE A 17 7.79 1.08 5.22
N TRP A 18 8.73 0.57 6.01
CA TRP A 18 9.84 1.37 6.56
C TRP A 18 10.93 1.74 5.55
N PHE A 19 11.03 1.01 4.44
CA PHE A 19 11.93 1.33 3.33
C PHE A 19 11.18 1.19 2.00
N HIS A 20 9.95 1.73 1.99
CA HIS A 20 9.03 1.54 0.89
C HIS A 20 9.57 2.16 -0.40
N PRO A 21 9.61 1.44 -1.55
CA PRO A 21 10.16 1.95 -2.81
C PRO A 21 9.40 3.16 -3.35
N GLY A 22 8.10 3.23 -3.05
CA GLY A 22 7.23 4.37 -3.35
C GLY A 22 7.21 5.50 -2.31
N GLY A 23 8.13 5.52 -1.35
CA GLY A 23 8.19 6.52 -0.29
C GLY A 23 8.78 7.85 -0.75
N LYS A 24 8.16 8.96 -0.33
CA LYS A 24 8.74 10.32 -0.45
C LYS A 24 9.95 10.45 0.48
N LYS A 25 10.80 11.46 0.24
CA LYS A 25 12.02 11.72 1.03
C LYS A 25 11.76 11.83 2.54
N ASP A 26 10.58 12.31 2.93
CA ASP A 26 10.22 12.46 4.34
C ASP A 26 9.89 11.15 5.06
N LEU A 27 9.59 10.07 4.34
CA LEU A 27 9.30 8.77 4.96
C LEU A 27 10.50 8.28 5.80
N ASN A 28 11.72 8.42 5.26
CA ASN A 28 12.94 8.02 5.96
C ASN A 28 13.16 8.79 7.27
N ARG A 29 12.64 10.02 7.38
CA ARG A 29 12.75 10.84 8.60
C ARG A 29 11.84 10.31 9.71
N LEU A 30 10.75 9.64 9.34
CA LEU A 30 9.81 9.05 10.29
C LEU A 30 10.32 7.72 10.86
N ASN A 31 11.23 7.02 10.17
CA ASN A 31 11.68 5.68 10.56
C ASN A 31 12.29 5.55 11.96
N ASN A 32 12.82 6.64 12.51
CA ASN A 32 13.55 6.61 13.79
C ASN A 32 12.84 7.38 14.91
N THR A 33 11.57 7.73 14.73
CA THR A 33 10.79 8.36 15.82
C THR A 33 10.42 7.32 16.87
N SER A 34 10.18 7.76 18.11
CA SER A 34 9.71 6.87 19.19
C SER A 34 8.36 6.23 18.84
N CYS A 35 7.48 6.97 18.16
CA CYS A 35 6.21 6.45 17.65
C CYS A 35 6.44 5.36 16.60
N SER A 36 7.38 5.53 15.68
CA SER A 36 7.71 4.53 14.66
C SER A 36 8.32 3.26 15.25
N ASN A 37 9.16 3.38 16.28
CA ASN A 37 9.63 2.23 17.04
C ASN A 37 8.46 1.51 17.72
N CYS A 38 7.56 2.25 18.37
CA CYS A 38 6.36 1.68 18.98
C CYS A 38 5.45 0.99 17.95
N LEU A 39 5.26 1.59 16.78
CA LEU A 39 4.49 1.01 15.67
C LEU A 39 5.07 -0.35 15.25
N ARG A 40 6.40 -0.47 15.13
CA ARG A 40 7.05 -1.75 14.83
C ARG A 40 6.91 -2.75 15.97
N ASP A 41 7.31 -2.36 17.17
CA ASP A 41 7.57 -3.30 18.26
C ASP A 41 6.30 -3.67 19.03
N LYS A 42 5.34 -2.75 19.15
CA LYS A 42 4.11 -2.92 19.93
C LYS A 42 2.88 -3.12 19.06
N HIS A 43 2.81 -2.46 17.90
CA HIS A 43 1.68 -2.61 16.98
C HIS A 43 1.94 -3.62 15.85
N GLY A 44 3.18 -4.13 15.70
CA GLY A 44 3.53 -5.10 14.66
C GLY A 44 3.48 -4.51 13.25
N ALA A 45 3.65 -3.20 13.09
CA ALA A 45 3.58 -2.52 11.80
C ALA A 45 4.83 -2.82 10.96
N VAL A 46 4.67 -3.69 9.95
CA VAL A 46 5.75 -4.12 9.04
C VAL A 46 5.41 -3.77 7.60
N THR A 47 4.15 -3.96 7.21
CA THR A 47 3.67 -3.69 5.86
C THR A 47 2.77 -2.47 5.80
N VAL A 48 2.52 -1.97 4.59
CA VAL A 48 1.53 -0.90 4.33
C VAL A 48 0.17 -1.29 4.91
N GLY A 49 -0.26 -2.53 4.73
CA GLY A 49 -1.53 -3.04 5.24
C GLY A 49 -1.63 -3.03 6.77
N HIS A 50 -0.53 -3.28 7.49
CA HIS A 50 -0.52 -3.17 8.95
C HIS A 50 -0.73 -1.71 9.40
N VAL A 51 -0.05 -0.75 8.76
CA VAL A 51 -0.23 0.68 9.07
C VAL A 51 -1.64 1.15 8.72
N LEU A 52 -2.16 0.72 7.57
CA LEU A 52 -3.53 1.02 7.16
C LEU A 52 -4.56 0.51 8.17
N LYS A 53 -4.39 -0.71 8.69
CA LYS A 53 -5.28 -1.28 9.73
C LYS A 53 -5.29 -0.45 11.01
N ILE A 54 -4.16 0.16 11.38
CA ILE A 54 -4.07 1.06 12.54
C ILE A 54 -4.87 2.35 12.27
N VAL A 55 -4.75 2.91 11.06
CA VAL A 55 -5.47 4.13 10.66
C VAL A 55 -6.97 3.89 10.48
N GLN A 56 -7.37 2.73 9.98
CA GLN A 56 -8.79 2.38 9.78
C GLN A 56 -9.48 1.90 11.04
N LYS A 57 -8.75 1.75 12.14
CA LYS A 57 -9.31 1.28 13.41
C LYS A 57 -10.38 2.25 13.88
N ASN A 58 -11.59 1.76 14.12
CA ASN A 58 -12.68 2.59 14.60
C ASN A 58 -12.45 2.93 16.09
N TYR A 59 -12.30 4.22 16.39
CA TYR A 59 -12.21 4.69 17.76
C TYR A 59 -13.52 5.36 18.18
N VAL A 60 -14.46 4.56 18.66
CA VAL A 60 -15.69 5.08 19.26
C VAL A 60 -15.36 5.83 20.56
N ARG A 61 -15.83 7.07 20.69
CA ARG A 61 -15.59 7.95 21.87
C ARG A 61 -14.09 8.17 22.14
N HIS A 62 -13.32 8.40 21.09
CA HIS A 62 -11.89 8.72 21.17
C HIS A 62 -11.63 10.16 21.63
N TYR A 63 -10.48 10.35 22.26
CA TYR A 63 -9.94 11.67 22.61
C TYR A 63 -8.43 11.65 22.43
N ARG A 64 -7.85 12.72 21.86
CA ARG A 64 -6.41 12.91 21.64
C ARG A 64 -5.66 13.16 22.96
N ARG A 65 -5.61 12.15 23.83
CA ARG A 65 -4.91 12.18 25.12
C ARG A 65 -4.35 10.81 25.47
N ARG A 66 -3.25 10.78 26.23
CA ARG A 66 -2.54 9.55 26.62
C ARG A 66 -3.44 8.52 27.30
N ASN A 67 -4.30 8.98 28.20
CA ASN A 67 -5.20 8.16 29.02
C ASN A 67 -6.62 8.02 28.43
N CYS A 68 -6.78 8.11 27.10
CA CYS A 68 -8.09 7.91 26.46
C CYS A 68 -8.73 6.60 26.93
N ALA A 69 -9.98 6.68 27.40
CA ALA A 69 -10.69 5.55 27.98
C ALA A 69 -11.44 4.70 26.94
N CYS A 70 -11.32 4.97 25.65
CA CYS A 70 -11.91 4.10 24.64
C CYS A 70 -11.23 2.72 24.64
N GLU A 71 -11.97 1.70 24.21
CA GLU A 71 -11.54 0.30 24.22
C GLU A 71 -10.24 0.10 23.44
N SER A 72 -10.15 0.63 22.22
CA SER A 72 -8.96 0.54 21.37
C SER A 72 -7.70 1.08 22.05
N CYS A 73 -7.78 2.26 22.70
CA CYS A 73 -6.63 2.82 23.40
C CYS A 73 -6.29 2.05 24.70
N ARG A 74 -7.28 1.47 25.39
CA ARG A 74 -6.99 0.60 26.55
C ARG A 74 -6.27 -0.67 26.11
N ALA A 75 -6.74 -1.32 25.05
CA ALA A 75 -6.13 -2.53 24.51
C ALA A 75 -4.69 -2.28 24.06
N GLU A 76 -4.43 -1.17 23.37
CA GLU A 76 -3.08 -0.81 22.93
C GLU A 76 -2.15 -0.47 24.10
N ARG A 77 -2.64 0.22 25.14
CA ARG A 77 -1.87 0.43 26.37
C ARG A 77 -1.56 -0.88 27.09
N ALA A 78 -2.52 -1.81 27.14
CA ALA A 78 -2.30 -3.14 27.71
C ALA A 78 -1.24 -3.95 26.93
N ALA A 79 -1.11 -3.71 25.62
CA ALA A 79 -0.05 -4.26 24.77
C ALA A 79 1.30 -3.50 24.88
N GLY A 80 1.39 -2.46 25.73
CA GLY A 80 2.63 -1.73 25.99
C GLY A 80 2.84 -0.45 25.16
N CYS A 81 1.83 0.04 24.44
CA CYS A 81 1.88 1.35 23.80
C CYS A 81 1.54 2.47 24.79
N ASP A 82 2.45 3.41 25.03
CA ASP A 82 2.24 4.48 26.03
C ASP A 82 1.20 5.52 25.63
N ALA A 83 1.13 5.87 24.35
CA ALA A 83 0.31 6.95 23.82
C ALA A 83 -0.30 6.56 22.45
N PRO A 84 -1.36 5.73 22.44
CA PRO A 84 -2.04 5.25 21.23
C PRO A 84 -2.30 6.32 20.17
N TYR A 85 -2.82 7.48 20.57
CA TYR A 85 -3.16 8.57 19.64
C TYR A 85 -1.94 9.09 18.86
N LYS A 86 -0.74 9.09 19.46
CA LYS A 86 0.48 9.50 18.76
C LYS A 86 0.92 8.47 17.72
N CYS A 87 0.77 7.19 18.03
CA CYS A 87 1.06 6.12 17.08
C CYS A 87 0.09 6.14 15.90
N TYR A 88 -1.19 6.42 16.15
CA TYR A 88 -2.17 6.66 15.10
C TYR A 88 -1.77 7.85 14.20
N GLU A 89 -1.43 9.00 14.78
CA GLU A 89 -1.01 10.18 14.00
C GLU A 89 0.25 9.94 13.19
N GLU A 90 1.21 9.21 13.77
CA GLU A 90 2.43 8.82 13.06
C GLU A 90 2.11 7.86 11.90
N ALA A 91 1.22 6.90 12.12
CA ALA A 91 0.76 5.98 11.07
C ALA A 91 0.09 6.72 9.90
N VAL A 92 -0.73 7.75 10.18
CA VAL A 92 -1.29 8.62 9.13
C VAL A 92 -0.18 9.32 8.35
N LYS A 93 0.79 9.94 9.03
CA LYS A 93 1.92 10.63 8.37
C LYS A 93 2.74 9.69 7.49
N ILE A 94 2.97 8.46 7.96
CA ILE A 94 3.68 7.42 7.22
C ILE A 94 2.95 7.12 5.90
N LEU A 95 1.63 6.92 5.93
CA LEU A 95 0.84 6.68 4.72
C LEU A 95 0.82 7.90 3.79
N ASP A 96 0.76 9.12 4.33
CA ASP A 96 0.78 10.36 3.54
C ASP A 96 2.13 10.58 2.82
N CYS A 97 3.18 9.92 3.29
CA CYS A 97 4.49 9.90 2.64
C CYS A 97 4.57 8.89 1.48
N LEU A 98 3.53 8.11 1.20
CA LEU A 98 3.48 7.26 0.02
C LEU A 98 3.10 8.09 -1.22
N ASN A 99 3.75 7.77 -2.35
CA ASN A 99 3.31 8.26 -3.64
C ASN A 99 1.96 7.63 -4.01
N GLU A 100 1.16 8.34 -4.80
CA GLU A 100 -0.22 7.94 -5.11
C GLU A 100 -0.33 6.51 -5.63
N LYS A 101 0.56 6.10 -6.56
CA LYS A 101 0.67 4.73 -7.10
C LYS A 101 0.72 3.61 -6.04
N TRP A 102 1.22 3.94 -4.86
CA TRP A 102 1.51 2.99 -3.79
C TRP A 102 0.63 3.18 -2.56
N ASP A 103 -0.21 4.21 -2.53
CA ASP A 103 -1.13 4.46 -1.44
C ASP A 103 -2.40 3.60 -1.61
N PRO A 104 -2.68 2.64 -0.71
CA PRO A 104 -3.88 1.80 -0.81
C PRO A 104 -5.18 2.60 -0.60
N ARG A 105 -5.10 3.87 -0.17
CA ARG A 105 -6.24 4.78 -0.05
C ARG A 105 -6.57 5.46 -1.37
N SER A 106 -5.68 5.45 -2.36
CA SER A 106 -5.92 6.10 -3.65
C SER A 106 -6.88 5.28 -4.52
N THR A 107 -7.80 5.98 -5.18
CA THR A 107 -8.72 5.42 -6.17
C THR A 107 -8.11 5.30 -7.56
N VAL A 108 -7.00 5.99 -7.83
CA VAL A 108 -6.25 5.93 -9.11
C VAL A 108 -5.58 4.57 -9.30
N ASN A 109 -5.36 3.84 -8.21
CA ASN A 109 -4.73 2.53 -8.22
C ASN A 109 -5.68 1.38 -8.56
N GLN A 110 -6.90 1.64 -9.04
CA GLN A 110 -7.68 0.55 -9.60
C GLN A 110 -6.99 0.10 -10.89
N PRO A 111 -6.56 -1.17 -11.01
CA PRO A 111 -6.05 -1.64 -12.27
C PRO A 111 -7.17 -1.48 -13.30
N ASN A 112 -6.91 -0.72 -14.37
CA ASN A 112 -7.60 -0.93 -15.64
C ASN A 112 -6.77 -1.98 -16.38
N PRO A 113 -7.11 -3.27 -16.25
CA PRO A 113 -6.22 -4.34 -16.67
C PRO A 113 -6.29 -4.57 -18.18
N GLU A 114 -7.25 -3.94 -18.86
CA GLU A 114 -7.50 -4.10 -20.29
C GLU A 114 -7.05 -2.83 -21.02
N LEU A 115 -6.34 -3.00 -22.13
CA LEU A 115 -6.14 -1.92 -23.09
C LEU A 115 -7.50 -1.49 -23.63
N THR A 116 -7.66 -0.20 -23.93
CA THR A 116 -8.79 0.25 -24.74
C THR A 116 -8.68 -0.34 -26.15
N GLU A 117 -9.79 -0.39 -26.89
CA GLU A 117 -9.77 -0.85 -28.29
C GLU A 117 -8.81 -0.01 -29.14
N GLU A 118 -8.71 1.28 -28.86
CA GLU A 118 -7.81 2.23 -29.51
C GLU A 118 -6.34 1.92 -29.19
N GLU A 119 -6.01 1.67 -27.91
CA GLU A 119 -4.66 1.28 -27.49
C GLU A 119 -4.25 -0.08 -28.06
N ALA A 120 -5.18 -1.04 -28.13
CA ALA A 120 -4.95 -2.34 -28.73
C ALA A 120 -4.69 -2.24 -30.23
N ALA A 121 -5.46 -1.42 -30.95
CA ALA A 121 -5.25 -1.17 -32.37
C ALA A 121 -3.91 -0.45 -32.63
N ALA A 122 -3.58 0.56 -31.83
CA ALA A 122 -2.30 1.26 -31.91
C ALA A 122 -1.10 0.33 -31.68
N ASN A 123 -1.23 -0.62 -30.76
CA ASN A 123 -0.19 -1.63 -30.52
C ASN A 123 0.05 -2.55 -31.72
N VAL A 124 -0.98 -2.90 -32.50
CA VAL A 124 -0.79 -3.71 -33.73
C VAL A 124 0.10 -2.96 -34.72
N GLN A 125 -0.19 -1.68 -34.95
CA GLN A 125 0.61 -0.84 -35.84
C GLN A 125 2.04 -0.65 -35.32
N ALA A 126 2.20 -0.34 -34.03
CA ALA A 126 3.50 -0.15 -33.41
C ALA A 126 4.38 -1.42 -33.46
N LEU A 127 3.79 -2.62 -33.37
CA LEU A 127 4.53 -3.88 -33.53
C LEU A 127 5.10 -4.04 -34.95
N ASP A 128 4.32 -3.70 -35.97
CA ASP A 128 4.76 -3.77 -37.37
C ASP A 128 5.87 -2.74 -37.66
N GLU A 129 5.75 -1.55 -37.07
CA GLU A 129 6.73 -0.46 -37.19
C GLU A 129 7.94 -0.60 -36.26
N LYS A 130 7.94 -1.59 -35.35
CA LYS A 130 8.95 -1.81 -34.29
C LYS A 130 9.10 -0.63 -33.32
N GLU A 131 8.01 0.07 -33.08
CA GLU A 131 7.92 1.17 -32.12
C GLU A 131 7.50 0.67 -30.72
N PRO A 132 7.67 1.49 -29.66
CA PRO A 132 7.20 1.15 -28.32
C PRO A 132 5.69 0.86 -28.27
N VAL A 133 5.32 -0.22 -27.59
CA VAL A 133 3.93 -0.63 -27.37
C VAL A 133 3.51 -0.42 -25.91
N ILE A 134 2.22 -0.20 -25.68
CA ILE A 134 1.65 -0.23 -24.34
C ILE A 134 1.53 -1.69 -23.89
N PHE A 135 2.16 -2.05 -22.78
CA PHE A 135 2.12 -3.43 -22.28
C PHE A 135 0.71 -3.81 -21.83
N ASN A 136 0.17 -4.90 -22.40
CA ASN A 136 -1.08 -5.51 -21.95
C ASN A 136 -0.80 -6.54 -20.84
N PRO A 137 -1.14 -6.26 -19.57
CA PRO A 137 -0.89 -7.19 -18.47
C PRO A 137 -1.77 -8.46 -18.52
N ASN A 138 -2.84 -8.46 -19.33
CA ASN A 138 -3.74 -9.61 -19.51
C ASN A 138 -3.34 -10.52 -20.68
N ILE A 139 -2.08 -10.48 -21.12
CA ILE A 139 -1.60 -11.35 -22.20
C ILE A 139 -1.79 -12.83 -21.85
N LYS A 140 -2.52 -13.55 -22.71
CA LYS A 140 -2.73 -15.00 -22.57
C LYS A 140 -1.66 -15.74 -23.37
N ILE A 141 -0.75 -16.40 -22.67
CA ILE A 141 0.24 -17.29 -23.27
C ILE A 141 -0.35 -18.68 -23.50
N LYS A 142 -0.18 -19.23 -24.71
CA LYS A 142 -0.67 -20.58 -25.04
C LYS A 142 0.31 -21.67 -24.61
N LYS A 143 1.62 -21.39 -24.68
CA LYS A 143 2.68 -22.28 -24.22
C LYS A 143 3.56 -21.54 -23.22
N LEU A 144 4.05 -22.25 -22.20
CA LEU A 144 4.91 -21.67 -21.17
C LEU A 144 6.20 -21.08 -21.77
N ALA A 145 6.76 -21.73 -22.78
CA ALA A 145 7.96 -21.29 -23.49
C ALA A 145 7.79 -19.93 -24.21
N ASP A 146 6.56 -19.50 -24.49
CA ASP A 146 6.29 -18.22 -25.16
C ASP A 146 6.35 -17.04 -24.18
N GLY A 147 6.17 -17.29 -22.88
CA GLY A 147 6.07 -16.25 -21.84
C GLY A 147 7.32 -16.10 -20.98
N PHE A 148 8.19 -17.10 -20.90
CA PHE A 148 9.37 -17.09 -20.03
C PHE A 148 10.62 -17.40 -20.82
N ARG A 149 11.59 -16.48 -20.79
CA ARG A 149 12.96 -16.73 -21.23
C ARG A 149 13.81 -17.04 -20.01
N ILE A 150 14.39 -18.23 -19.98
CA ILE A 150 15.42 -18.61 -19.00
C ILE A 150 16.76 -18.28 -19.66
N PHE A 151 17.56 -17.44 -19.00
CA PHE A 151 18.90 -17.08 -19.41
C PHE A 151 19.92 -17.86 -18.59
#